data_AF-Q9RE13-F1
#
_entry.id   AF-Q9RE13-F1
#
_cell.length_a   1.000
_cell.length_b   1.000
_cell.length_c   1.000
_cell.angle_alpha   90.00
_cell.angle_beta   90.00
_cell.angle_gamma   90.00
#
_symmetry.space_group_name_H-M   'P 1'
#
loop_
_entity.id
_entity.type
_entity.pdbx_description
1 polymer ?
#
loop_
_entity_poly.entity_id
_entity_poly.type
_entity_poly.pdbx_seq_one_letter_code
_entity_poly.pdbx_strand_id
1 'polypeptide(L)'
;MLDKHTHTLIAQRLNQAEKQREQIRAISLDHPTITIGDAYAVQREWVNMKIFAEGRVLKGHKIGLTSKAMQASSQISEPDYGALLDDVFPRRRRY
;
A
#
# COMPACT_ATOMS: atom_id res chain seq x y z
N MET A 1 12.48 8.85 -10.91
CA MET A 1 11.84 7.61 -10.40
C MET A 1 12.83 6.97 -9.46
N LEU A 2 12.35 6.48 -8.33
CA LEU A 2 13.19 5.78 -7.36
C LEU A 2 13.63 4.44 -7.95
N ASP A 3 14.80 3.97 -7.55
CA ASP A 3 15.29 2.65 -7.97
C ASP A 3 14.55 1.53 -7.23
N LYS A 4 14.67 0.31 -7.76
CA LYS A 4 13.97 -0.86 -7.21
C LYS A 4 14.37 -1.16 -5.76
N HIS A 5 15.64 -0.98 -5.40
CA HIS A 5 16.11 -1.24 -4.03
C HIS A 5 15.44 -0.26 -3.06
N THR A 6 15.32 1.01 -3.43
CA THR A 6 14.57 2.00 -2.64
C THR A 6 13.09 1.60 -2.48
N HIS A 7 12.43 1.11 -3.54
CA HIS A 7 11.04 0.62 -3.42
C HIS A 7 10.91 -0.51 -2.41
N THR A 8 11.83 -1.49 -2.44
CA THR A 8 11.86 -2.61 -1.51
C THR A 8 12.10 -2.15 -0.07
N LEU A 9 13.00 -1.19 0.17
CA LEU A 9 13.25 -0.65 1.53
C LEU A 9 12.02 0.06 2.10
N ILE A 10 11.32 0.86 1.29
CA ILE A 10 10.08 1.52 1.72
C ILE A 10 9.01 0.47 2.05
N ALA A 11 8.85 -0.56 1.21
CA ALA A 11 7.93 -1.67 1.46
C ALA A 11 8.25 -2.41 2.77
N GLN A 12 9.53 -2.64 3.08
CA GLN A 12 9.96 -3.24 4.34
C GLN A 12 9.61 -2.38 5.55
N ARG A 13 9.83 -1.05 5.47
CA ARG A 13 9.45 -0.11 6.53
C ARG A 13 7.94 -0.12 6.78
N LEU A 14 7.14 -0.12 5.72
CA LEU A 14 5.68 -0.23 5.81
C LEU A 14 5.24 -1.56 6.44
N ASN A 15 5.88 -2.67 6.04
CA ASN A 15 5.58 -3.99 6.61
C ASN A 15 5.89 -4.05 8.11
N GLN A 16 7.01 -3.48 8.53
CA GLN A 16 7.39 -3.43 9.94
C GLN A 16 6.43 -2.53 10.73
N ALA A 17 6.06 -1.37 10.18
CA ALA A 17 5.10 -0.45 10.79
C ALA A 17 3.74 -1.13 11.07
N GLU A 18 3.24 -1.91 10.10
CA GLU A 18 2.01 -2.68 10.28
C GLU A 18 2.15 -3.76 11.36
N LYS A 19 3.25 -4.51 11.38
CA LYS A 19 3.51 -5.57 12.39
C LYS A 19 3.60 -5.00 13.80
N GLN A 20 4.28 -3.87 13.96
CA GLN A 20 4.43 -3.22 15.27
C GLN A 20 3.23 -2.36 15.66
N ARG A 21 2.35 -2.03 14.70
CA ARG A 21 1.25 -1.07 14.88
C ARG A 21 1.75 0.33 15.27
N GLU A 22 2.92 0.69 14.77
CA GLU A 22 3.57 1.98 15.02
C GLU A 22 3.67 2.75 13.70
N GLN A 23 3.19 4.00 13.70
CA GLN A 23 3.24 4.83 12.51
C GLN A 23 4.68 5.26 12.20
N ILE A 24 5.02 5.25 10.92
CA ILE A 24 6.27 5.83 10.41
C ILE A 24 6.02 7.21 9.81
N ARG A 25 7.08 8.00 9.67
CA ARG A 25 7.04 9.27 8.95
C ARG A 25 6.50 9.08 7.53
N ALA A 26 5.72 10.04 7.05
CA ALA A 26 5.18 10.01 5.70
C ALA A 26 6.31 9.88 4.65
N ILE A 27 6.17 8.90 3.75
CA ILE A 27 7.20 8.54 2.77
C ILE A 27 7.57 9.73 1.87
N SER A 28 6.59 10.57 1.50
CA SER A 28 6.81 11.77 0.69
C SER A 28 7.67 12.84 1.38
N LEU A 29 7.78 12.83 2.71
CA LEU A 29 8.69 13.73 3.43
C LEU A 29 10.14 13.24 3.41
N ASP A 30 10.34 11.92 3.38
CA ASP A 30 11.67 11.31 3.25
C ASP A 30 12.12 11.27 1.77
N HIS A 31 11.16 11.18 0.85
CA HIS A 31 11.37 11.14 -0.60
C HIS A 31 10.51 12.20 -1.31
N PRO A 32 10.90 13.50 -1.29
CA PRO A 32 10.09 14.60 -1.84
C PRO A 32 9.77 14.50 -3.33
N THR A 33 10.57 13.73 -4.08
CA THR A 33 10.39 13.51 -5.52
C THR A 33 9.65 12.22 -5.86
N ILE A 34 9.02 11.58 -4.87
CA ILE A 34 8.27 10.33 -5.08
C ILE A 34 7.10 10.58 -6.04
N THR A 35 6.97 9.74 -7.05
CA THR A 35 5.88 9.83 -8.03
C THR A 35 4.75 8.85 -7.71
N ILE A 36 3.60 9.00 -8.36
CA ILE A 36 2.51 8.01 -8.30
C ILE A 36 3.00 6.64 -8.80
N GLY A 37 3.85 6.62 -9.84
CA GLY A 37 4.45 5.38 -10.35
C GLY A 37 5.34 4.67 -9.31
N ASP A 38 6.09 5.45 -8.53
CA ASP A 38 6.90 4.93 -7.42
C ASP A 38 6.01 4.41 -6.28
N ALA A 39 4.93 5.14 -5.93
CA ALA A 39 3.98 4.70 -4.91
C ALA A 39 3.35 3.33 -5.25
N TYR A 40 2.93 3.14 -6.51
CA TYR A 40 2.42 1.84 -6.95
C TYR A 40 3.53 0.76 -7.05
N ALA A 41 4.78 1.14 -7.33
CA ALA A 41 5.89 0.19 -7.29
C ALA A 41 6.15 -0.31 -5.86
N VAL A 42 6.16 0.60 -4.88
CA VAL A 42 6.25 0.26 -3.45
C VAL A 42 5.09 -0.65 -3.03
N GLN A 43 3.85 -0.34 -3.43
CA GLN A 43 2.69 -1.19 -3.15
C GLN A 43 2.87 -2.61 -3.69
N ARG A 44 3.35 -2.75 -4.94
CA ARG A 44 3.60 -4.08 -5.55
C ARG A 44 4.65 -4.85 -4.78
N GLU A 45 5.77 -4.21 -4.42
CA GLU A 45 6.82 -4.85 -3.62
C GLU A 45 6.31 -5.29 -2.23
N TRP A 46 5.48 -4.48 -1.58
CA TRP A 46 4.90 -4.82 -0.27
C TRP A 46 3.91 -5.99 -0.36
N VAL A 47 3.03 -5.99 -1.37
CA VAL A 47 2.09 -7.10 -1.62
C VAL A 47 2.85 -8.39 -1.95
N ASN A 48 3.86 -8.32 -2.81
CA ASN A 48 4.71 -9.47 -3.15
C ASN A 48 5.40 -10.02 -1.90
N MET A 49 5.93 -9.16 -1.04
CA MET A 49 6.55 -9.58 0.23
C MET A 49 5.56 -10.35 1.10
N LYS A 50 4.34 -9.85 1.27
CA LYS A 50 3.31 -10.55 2.06
C LYS A 50 2.91 -11.89 1.46
N ILE A 51 2.80 -11.98 0.13
CA ILE A 51 2.45 -13.23 -0.54
C ILE A 51 3.58 -14.26 -0.42
N PHE A 52 4.80 -13.89 -0.84
CA PHE A 52 5.90 -14.84 -0.95
C PHE A 52 6.62 -15.12 0.36
N ALA A 53 6.78 -14.14 1.24
CA ALA A 53 7.51 -14.31 2.50
C ALA A 53 6.58 -14.69 3.67
N GLU A 54 5.31 -14.27 3.65
CA GLU A 54 4.37 -14.51 4.76
C GLU A 54 3.25 -15.49 4.41
N GLY A 55 3.19 -15.97 3.16
CA GLY A 55 2.22 -16.96 2.70
C GLY A 55 0.79 -16.43 2.56
N ARG A 56 0.62 -15.10 2.43
CA ARG A 56 -0.70 -14.48 2.21
C ARG A 56 -1.24 -14.77 0.82
N VAL A 57 -2.56 -14.71 0.68
CA VAL A 57 -3.26 -14.99 -0.59
C VAL A 57 -4.01 -13.77 -1.06
N LEU A 58 -3.75 -13.33 -2.29
CA LEU A 58 -4.54 -12.27 -2.94
C LEU A 58 -5.99 -12.74 -3.14
N LYS A 59 -6.95 -11.99 -2.62
CA LYS A 59 -8.39 -12.29 -2.71
C LYS A 59 -9.19 -11.25 -3.49
N GLY A 60 -8.62 -10.09 -3.80
CA GLY A 60 -9.28 -9.09 -4.63
C GLY A 60 -8.55 -7.76 -4.67
N HIS A 61 -9.26 -6.74 -5.13
CA HIS A 61 -8.78 -5.37 -5.19
C HIS A 61 -9.84 -4.41 -4.65
N LYS A 62 -9.40 -3.28 -4.13
CA LYS A 62 -10.24 -2.13 -3.76
C LYS A 62 -9.95 -0.96 -4.67
N ILE A 63 -10.95 -0.11 -4.88
CA ILE A 63 -10.80 1.21 -5.50
C ILE A 63 -11.16 2.24 -4.43
N GLY A 64 -10.30 3.22 -4.21
CA GLY A 64 -10.51 4.32 -3.26
C GLY A 64 -10.44 5.68 -3.96
N LEU A 65 -10.69 6.74 -3.20
CA LEU A 65 -10.67 8.13 -3.70
C LEU A 65 -11.53 8.31 -4.97
N THR A 66 -12.71 7.70 -5.01
CA THR A 66 -13.65 7.79 -6.15
C THR A 66 -14.43 9.10 -6.18
N SER A 67 -14.53 9.80 -5.05
CA SER A 67 -15.16 11.12 -4.95
C SER A 67 -14.26 12.20 -5.55
N LYS A 68 -14.83 13.04 -6.43
CA LYS A 68 -14.13 14.20 -7.01
C LYS A 68 -13.64 15.19 -5.97
N ALA A 69 -14.39 15.39 -4.89
CA ALA A 69 -13.97 16.24 -3.78
C ALA A 69 -12.73 15.69 -3.06
N MET A 70 -12.68 14.37 -2.84
CA MET A 70 -11.51 13.72 -2.21
C MET A 70 -10.31 13.64 -3.14
N GLN A 71 -10.52 13.48 -4.45
CA GLN A 71 -9.47 13.55 -5.46
C GLN A 71 -8.80 14.93 -5.44
N ALA A 72 -9.60 16.00 -5.44
CA ALA A 72 -9.11 17.37 -5.36
C ALA A 72 -8.33 17.64 -4.06
N SER A 73 -8.84 17.21 -2.91
CA SER A 73 -8.13 17.39 -1.62
C SER A 73 -6.82 16.61 -1.55
N SER A 74 -6.73 15.49 -2.26
CA SER A 74 -5.54 14.62 -2.30
C SER A 74 -4.60 14.96 -3.46
N GLN A 75 -4.91 16.00 -4.23
CA GLN A 75 -4.13 16.44 -5.40
C GLN A 75 -3.92 15.34 -6.45
N ILE A 76 -4.93 14.49 -6.66
CA ILE A 76 -4.93 13.44 -7.69
C ILE A 76 -6.10 13.64 -8.66
N SER A 77 -5.96 13.18 -9.90
CA SER A 77 -6.98 13.32 -10.95
C SER A 77 -7.78 12.03 -11.20
N GLU A 78 -7.37 10.92 -10.60
CA GLU A 78 -7.96 9.59 -10.79
C GLU A 78 -8.10 8.84 -9.45
N PRO A 79 -8.99 7.83 -9.35
CA PRO A 79 -9.10 6.97 -8.17
C PRO A 79 -7.81 6.20 -7.86
N ASP A 80 -7.64 5.80 -6.60
CA ASP A 80 -6.58 4.87 -6.19
C ASP A 80 -7.03 3.41 -6.26
N TYR A 81 -6.09 2.47 -6.27
CA TYR A 81 -6.39 1.05 -6.09
C TYR A 81 -5.39 0.35 -5.18
N GLY A 82 -5.86 -0.70 -4.50
CA GLY A 82 -5.07 -1.51 -3.58
C GLY A 82 -5.43 -2.99 -3.65
N ALA A 83 -4.50 -3.85 -3.24
CA ALA A 83 -4.71 -5.29 -3.13
C ALA A 83 -5.38 -5.68 -1.81
N LEU A 84 -6.32 -6.61 -1.86
CA LEU A 84 -6.96 -7.21 -0.68
C LEU A 84 -6.41 -8.63 -0.48
N LEU A 85 -5.70 -8.86 0.62
CA LEU A 85 -5.19 -10.16 1.00
C LEU A 85 -6.18 -10.91 1.89
N ASP A 86 -5.97 -12.20 2.11
CA ASP A 86 -6.90 -13.07 2.83
C ASP A 86 -7.14 -12.66 4.30
N ASP A 87 -6.14 -12.06 4.93
CA ASP A 87 -6.16 -11.69 6.35
C ASP A 87 -7.00 -10.44 6.66
N VAL A 88 -7.27 -9.59 5.66
CA VAL A 88 -8.13 -8.41 5.86
C VAL A 88 -9.62 -8.74 5.82
N PHE A 89 -10.00 -9.98 5.46
CA PHE A 89 -11.39 -10.41 5.47
C PHE A 89 -11.80 -10.87 6.88
N PRO A 90 -12.87 -10.30 7.47
CA PRO A 90 -13.36 -10.75 8.76
C PRO A 90 -13.79 -12.22 8.67
N ARG A 91 -13.47 -13.00 9.71
CA ARG A 91 -13.97 -14.38 9.81
C ARG A 91 -15.48 -14.37 9.89
N ARG A 92 -16.15 -15.19 9.07
CA ARG A 92 -17.60 -15.41 9.18
C ARG A 92 -17.92 -15.89 10.59
N ARG A 93 -18.65 -15.08 11.37
CA ARG A 93 -19.31 -15.56 12.58
C ARG A 93 -20.39 -16.54 12.13
N ARG A 94 -20.24 -17.81 12.51
CA ARG A 94 -21.35 -18.77 12.43
C ARG A 94 -22.34 -18.34 13.51
N TYR A 95 -23.53 -17.93 13.09
CA TYR A 95 -24.70 -17.79 13.95
C TYR A 95 -25.31 -19.17 14.18
#